data_AF-A0A101FXI8-F1
#
_entry.id   AF-A0A101FXI8-F1
#
_cell.length_a   1.000
_cell.length_b   1.000
_cell.length_c   1.000
_cell.angle_alpha   90.00
_cell.angle_beta   90.00
_cell.angle_gamma   90.00
#
_symmetry.space_group_name_H-M   'P 1'
#
loop_
_entity.id
_entity.type
_entity.pdbx_description
1 polymer ?
#
loop_
_entity_poly.entity_id
_entity_poly.type
_entity_poly.pdbx_seq_one_letter_code
_entity_poly.pdbx_strand_id
1 'polypeptide(L)'
;MVTPSENPLQIMQRMVEPWLHAVQDPIVAQQAVFQQNLAIYAQTTYGKQHGAAAITNIEAYRQAFPARDYEYFKPLIQQVMAGDTQLLLNEEPVGWAITRGTTKGENKFIPMTATDLKMRVSAGRAVVNYALQSKRFDIFQGVNLNLNFPSVVGHLQIGDRKLAYGYSSGIYTKHVSNITPVRSLPSQDEIDGLGGGKTMRDWEARFDLAYQKCLHENVTLVGGVAPTALQFGKYMHRKHKQLPREVWQVIVMTLGSVPGINTRLAD
;
A
#
# COMPACT_ATOMS: atom_id res chain seq x y z
N MET A 1 -4.49 -33.39 -18.24
CA MET A 1 -3.05 -33.12 -18.29
C MET A 1 -2.74 -32.17 -17.15
N VAL A 2 -1.98 -32.63 -16.16
CA VAL A 2 -1.56 -31.80 -15.02
C VAL A 2 -0.47 -30.88 -15.54
N THR A 3 -0.74 -29.57 -15.64
CA THR A 3 0.31 -28.57 -15.85
C THR A 3 1.39 -28.78 -14.78
N PRO A 4 2.68 -28.88 -15.13
CA PRO A 4 3.73 -28.94 -14.12
C PRO A 4 3.58 -27.71 -13.23
N SER A 5 3.39 -27.92 -11.93
CA SER A 5 3.39 -26.82 -10.96
C SER A 5 4.70 -26.05 -11.13
N GLU A 6 4.63 -24.78 -11.52
CA GLU A 6 5.81 -23.95 -11.73
C GLU A 6 6.71 -23.97 -10.47
N ASN A 7 8.03 -24.01 -10.69
CA ASN A 7 9.00 -24.02 -9.59
C ASN A 7 8.87 -22.73 -8.76
N PRO A 8 8.65 -22.79 -7.43
CA PRO A 8 8.51 -21.61 -6.57
C PRO A 8 9.67 -20.61 -6.67
N LEU A 9 10.91 -21.09 -6.87
CA LEU A 9 12.07 -20.22 -7.07
C LEU A 9 11.98 -19.43 -8.38
N GLN A 10 11.51 -20.05 -9.46
CA GLN A 10 11.32 -19.37 -10.74
C GLN A 10 10.18 -18.35 -10.68
N ILE A 11 9.11 -18.64 -9.93
CA ILE A 11 8.03 -17.68 -9.65
C ILE A 11 8.60 -16.46 -8.91
N MET A 12 9.36 -16.69 -7.83
CA MET A 12 9.97 -15.62 -7.04
C MET A 12 10.96 -14.79 -7.87
N GLN A 13 11.77 -15.41 -8.72
CA GLN A 13 12.71 -14.73 -9.62
C GLN A 13 11.99 -13.81 -10.62
N ARG A 14 10.98 -14.32 -11.34
CA ARG A 14 10.16 -13.51 -12.26
C ARG A 14 9.45 -12.36 -11.55
N MET A 15 9.08 -12.55 -10.29
CA MET A 15 8.45 -11.50 -9.50
C MET A 15 9.40 -10.34 -9.22
N VAL A 16 10.70 -10.58 -8.99
CA VAL A 16 11.69 -9.52 -8.66
C VAL A 16 12.45 -8.97 -9.86
N GLU A 17 12.55 -9.72 -10.95
CA GLU A 17 13.33 -9.37 -12.14
C GLU A 17 13.02 -7.97 -12.71
N PRO A 18 11.76 -7.53 -12.88
CA PRO A 18 11.48 -6.17 -13.34
C PRO A 18 12.03 -5.08 -12.42
N TRP A 19 12.07 -5.33 -11.11
CA TRP A 19 12.65 -4.39 -10.14
C TRP A 19 14.18 -4.38 -10.24
N LEU A 20 14.82 -5.55 -10.38
CA LEU A 20 16.27 -5.64 -10.54
C LEU A 20 16.75 -4.95 -11.82
N HIS A 21 16.08 -5.16 -12.95
CA HIS A 21 16.37 -4.44 -14.20
C HIS A 21 16.20 -2.92 -14.03
N ALA A 22 15.13 -2.49 -13.34
CA ALA A 22 14.90 -1.07 -13.11
C ALA A 22 15.96 -0.40 -12.21
N VAL A 23 16.58 -1.14 -11.29
CA VAL A 23 17.67 -0.63 -10.46
C VAL A 23 19.01 -0.63 -11.21
N GLN A 24 19.21 -1.55 -12.15
CA GLN A 24 20.41 -1.59 -13.00
C GLN A 24 20.46 -0.44 -14.00
N ASP A 25 19.33 -0.07 -14.61
CA ASP A 25 19.21 1.08 -15.49
C ASP A 25 18.02 1.98 -15.10
N PRO A 26 18.20 2.82 -14.06
CA PRO A 26 17.12 3.67 -13.56
C PRO A 26 16.68 4.73 -14.57
N ILE A 27 17.54 5.14 -15.50
CA ILE A 27 17.20 6.15 -16.50
C ILE A 27 16.20 5.58 -17.49
N VAL A 28 16.49 4.39 -18.05
CA VAL A 28 15.57 3.69 -18.95
C VAL A 28 14.26 3.34 -18.25
N ALA A 29 14.33 2.87 -16.99
CA ALA A 29 13.15 2.56 -16.21
C ALA A 29 12.25 3.78 -15.96
N GLN A 30 12.84 4.94 -15.59
CA GLN A 30 12.08 6.17 -15.42
C GLN A 30 11.47 6.66 -16.74
N GLN A 31 12.19 6.53 -17.86
CA GLN A 31 11.64 6.89 -19.16
C GLN A 31 10.44 6.01 -19.54
N ALA A 32 10.51 4.69 -19.27
CA ALA A 32 9.39 3.78 -19.51
C ALA A 32 8.16 4.15 -18.67
N VAL A 33 8.35 4.43 -17.38
CA VAL A 33 7.28 4.89 -16.47
C VAL A 33 6.69 6.22 -16.95
N PHE A 34 7.54 7.15 -17.38
CA PHE A 34 7.12 8.45 -17.91
C PHE A 34 6.21 8.30 -19.14
N GLN A 35 6.63 7.52 -20.14
CA GLN A 35 5.86 7.28 -21.36
C GLN A 35 4.54 6.54 -21.06
N GLN A 36 4.57 5.53 -20.19
CA GLN A 36 3.38 4.79 -19.79
C GLN A 36 2.36 5.71 -19.10
N ASN A 37 2.80 6.54 -18.16
CA ASN A 37 1.93 7.46 -17.45
C ASN A 37 1.33 8.52 -18.39
N LEU A 38 2.10 9.07 -19.32
CA LEU A 38 1.58 10.00 -20.33
C LEU A 38 0.53 9.34 -21.24
N ALA A 39 0.77 8.11 -21.69
CA ALA A 39 -0.18 7.38 -22.52
C ALA A 39 -1.50 7.09 -21.79
N ILE A 40 -1.43 6.78 -20.49
CA ILE A 40 -2.61 6.66 -19.62
C ILE A 40 -3.32 8.00 -19.52
N TYR A 41 -2.58 9.07 -19.19
CA TYR A 41 -3.19 10.36 -18.89
C TYR A 41 -3.76 11.04 -20.13
N ALA A 42 -3.21 10.81 -21.31
CA ALA A 42 -3.75 11.26 -22.60
C ALA A 42 -5.18 10.77 -22.88
N GLN A 43 -5.65 9.73 -22.20
CA GLN A 43 -7.01 9.22 -22.32
C GLN A 43 -8.02 10.05 -21.51
N THR A 44 -7.56 10.77 -20.48
CA THR A 44 -8.39 11.56 -19.56
C THR A 44 -8.73 12.94 -20.11
N THR A 45 -9.82 13.56 -19.62
CA THR A 45 -10.17 14.94 -19.99
C THR A 45 -9.08 15.92 -19.56
N TYR A 46 -8.57 15.80 -18.32
CA TYR A 46 -7.50 16.67 -17.83
C TYR A 46 -6.21 16.50 -18.66
N GLY A 47 -5.80 15.27 -18.98
CA GLY A 47 -4.63 15.06 -19.82
C GLY A 47 -4.78 15.61 -21.24
N LYS A 48 -5.97 15.54 -21.84
CA LYS A 48 -6.27 16.17 -23.13
C LYS A 48 -6.17 17.70 -23.07
N GLN A 49 -6.71 18.33 -22.03
CA GLN A 49 -6.62 19.78 -21.80
C GLN A 49 -5.17 20.26 -21.67
N HIS A 50 -4.30 19.41 -21.13
CA HIS A 50 -2.88 19.67 -20.95
C HIS A 50 -2.00 19.17 -22.12
N GLY A 51 -2.60 18.68 -23.21
CA GLY A 51 -1.87 18.25 -24.40
C GLY A 51 -0.98 17.02 -24.20
N ALA A 52 -1.32 16.12 -23.26
CA ALA A 52 -0.48 14.98 -22.86
C ALA A 52 0.03 14.13 -24.03
N ALA A 53 -0.79 13.95 -25.08
CA ALA A 53 -0.43 13.15 -26.26
C ALA A 53 0.72 13.75 -27.10
N ALA A 54 0.96 15.06 -27.00
CA ALA A 54 2.02 15.75 -27.74
C ALA A 54 3.35 15.83 -26.97
N ILE A 55 3.38 15.37 -25.72
CA ILE A 55 4.55 15.50 -24.85
C ILE A 55 5.55 14.38 -25.15
N THR A 56 6.77 14.75 -25.52
CA THR A 56 7.84 13.80 -25.86
C THR A 56 9.06 13.88 -24.94
N ASN A 57 9.17 14.93 -24.12
CA ASN A 57 10.29 15.17 -23.22
C ASN A 57 9.85 15.75 -21.87
N ILE A 58 10.78 15.75 -20.91
CA ILE A 58 10.51 16.13 -19.52
C ILE A 58 10.26 17.63 -19.35
N GLU A 59 10.85 18.46 -20.20
CA GLU A 59 10.66 19.91 -20.20
C GLU A 59 9.22 20.26 -20.56
N ALA A 60 8.70 19.69 -21.66
CA ALA A 60 7.31 19.85 -22.08
C ALA A 60 6.35 19.30 -21.03
N TYR A 61 6.68 18.15 -20.40
CA TYR A 61 5.90 17.62 -19.29
C TYR A 61 5.80 18.59 -18.12
N ARG A 62 6.91 19.19 -17.69
CA ARG A 62 6.92 20.12 -16.55
C ARG A 62 6.13 21.40 -16.83
N GLN A 63 6.11 21.85 -18.08
CA GLN A 63 5.31 23.00 -18.51
C GLN A 63 3.81 22.66 -18.54
N ALA A 64 3.46 21.50 -19.11
CA ALA A 64 2.09 21.04 -19.19
C ALA A 64 1.52 20.68 -17.81
N PHE A 65 2.27 19.96 -16.98
CA PHE A 65 1.85 19.46 -15.67
C PHE A 65 2.71 20.07 -14.56
N PRO A 66 2.50 21.35 -14.23
CA PRO A 66 3.24 21.98 -13.16
C PRO A 66 2.92 21.32 -11.82
N ALA A 67 3.87 21.35 -10.88
CA ALA A 67 3.66 20.81 -9.54
C ALA A 67 2.49 21.54 -8.83
N ARG A 68 1.62 20.76 -8.19
CA ARG A 68 0.41 21.23 -7.51
C ARG A 68 0.20 20.48 -6.20
N ASP A 69 -0.49 21.13 -5.28
CA ASP A 69 -0.88 20.53 -4.01
C ASP A 69 -2.25 19.84 -4.12
N TYR A 70 -2.71 19.27 -3.02
CA TYR A 70 -4.02 18.62 -2.98
C TYR A 70 -5.17 19.61 -3.15
N GLU A 71 -5.03 20.86 -2.70
CA GLU A 71 -6.11 21.85 -2.76
C GLU A 71 -6.45 22.21 -4.20
N TYR A 72 -5.44 22.25 -5.08
CA TYR A 72 -5.65 22.38 -6.52
C TYR A 72 -6.50 21.23 -7.10
N PHE A 73 -6.19 19.99 -6.74
CA PHE A 73 -6.90 18.82 -7.28
C PHE A 73 -8.22 18.52 -6.59
N LYS A 74 -8.45 19.03 -5.38
CA LYS A 74 -9.66 18.79 -4.58
C LYS A 74 -10.96 19.01 -5.38
N PRO A 75 -11.19 20.13 -6.09
CA PRO A 75 -12.42 20.32 -6.87
C PRO A 75 -12.55 19.33 -8.04
N LEU A 76 -11.45 18.88 -8.64
CA LEU A 76 -11.47 17.87 -9.71
C LEU A 76 -11.79 16.48 -9.13
N ILE A 77 -11.20 16.15 -7.98
CA ILE A 77 -11.49 14.93 -7.24
C ILE A 77 -12.97 14.89 -6.83
N GLN A 78 -13.56 16.00 -6.41
CA GLN A 78 -14.99 16.06 -6.08
C GLN A 78 -15.88 15.78 -7.29
N GLN A 79 -15.50 16.24 -8.49
CA GLN A 79 -16.22 15.91 -9.73
C GLN A 79 -16.10 14.43 -10.09
N VAL A 80 -14.90 13.85 -9.94
CA VAL A 80 -14.69 12.41 -10.09
C VAL A 80 -15.55 11.63 -9.10
N MET A 81 -15.62 12.07 -7.84
CA MET A 81 -16.49 11.47 -6.81
C MET A 81 -17.98 11.71 -7.08
N ALA A 82 -18.35 12.70 -7.89
CA ALA A 82 -19.73 12.91 -8.33
C ALA A 82 -20.10 12.04 -9.55
N GLY A 83 -19.14 11.37 -10.18
CA GLY A 83 -19.34 10.46 -11.31
C GLY A 83 -18.60 10.83 -12.59
N ASP A 84 -17.92 11.98 -12.65
CA ASP A 84 -17.09 12.36 -13.80
C ASP A 84 -15.71 11.69 -13.73
N THR A 85 -15.71 10.36 -13.82
CA THR A 85 -14.52 9.53 -13.69
C THR A 85 -13.43 9.88 -14.70
N GLN A 86 -13.83 10.12 -15.96
CA GLN A 86 -12.92 10.38 -17.08
C GLN A 86 -12.15 11.70 -16.94
N LEU A 87 -12.55 12.58 -16.01
CA LEU A 87 -11.85 13.82 -15.73
C LEU A 87 -10.38 13.58 -15.38
N LEU A 88 -10.10 12.68 -14.44
CA LEU A 88 -8.76 12.38 -13.94
C LEU A 88 -8.30 10.94 -14.13
N LEU A 89 -9.21 10.01 -14.42
CA LEU A 89 -8.93 8.57 -14.46
C LEU A 89 -9.26 8.00 -15.83
N ASN A 90 -8.42 7.09 -16.34
CA ASN A 90 -8.69 6.39 -17.60
C ASN A 90 -9.48 5.09 -17.39
N GLU A 91 -9.78 4.74 -16.14
CA GLU A 91 -10.58 3.58 -15.76
C GLU A 91 -11.35 3.87 -14.47
N GLU A 92 -12.38 3.07 -14.21
CA GLU A 92 -13.22 3.23 -13.03
C GLU A 92 -12.47 2.96 -11.72
N PRO A 93 -12.63 3.80 -10.69
CA PRO A 93 -12.10 3.47 -9.37
C PRO A 93 -12.84 2.27 -8.79
N VAL A 94 -12.10 1.42 -8.10
CA VAL A 94 -12.64 0.28 -7.33
C VAL A 94 -12.85 0.63 -5.85
N GLY A 95 -12.29 1.75 -5.40
CA GLY A 95 -12.45 2.27 -4.04
C GLY A 95 -11.65 3.55 -3.84
N TRP A 96 -11.74 4.09 -2.62
CA TRP A 96 -11.07 5.35 -2.27
C TRP A 96 -10.22 5.20 -1.01
N ALA A 97 -8.96 5.59 -1.12
CA ALA A 97 -8.08 5.68 0.03
C ALA A 97 -8.26 7.05 0.70
N ILE A 98 -8.42 7.04 2.03
CA ILE A 98 -8.26 8.24 2.83
C ILE A 98 -6.85 8.31 3.39
N THR A 99 -6.20 9.47 3.24
CA THR A 99 -4.92 9.74 3.89
C THR A 99 -5.12 10.62 5.11
N ARG A 100 -4.37 10.32 6.18
CA ARG A 100 -4.30 11.13 7.41
C ARG A 100 -3.43 12.35 7.15
N GLY A 101 -3.94 13.31 6.36
CA GLY A 101 -3.29 14.61 6.22
C GLY A 101 -3.29 15.34 7.57
N THR A 102 -2.13 15.79 8.03
CA THR A 102 -1.92 16.36 9.38
C THR A 102 -2.33 17.83 9.52
N THR A 103 -2.86 18.48 8.48
CA THR A 103 -2.84 19.96 8.42
C THR A 103 -4.20 20.65 8.56
N LYS A 104 -5.34 20.01 8.28
CA LYS A 104 -6.65 20.70 8.24
C LYS A 104 -7.88 19.89 8.68
N GLY A 105 -7.71 18.74 9.33
CA GLY A 105 -8.82 17.94 9.87
C GLY A 105 -9.70 17.20 8.83
N GLU A 106 -9.62 17.55 7.55
CA GLU A 106 -10.29 16.83 6.45
C GLU A 106 -9.42 15.69 5.91
N ASN A 107 -10.07 14.54 5.64
CA ASN A 107 -9.41 13.43 4.95
C ASN A 107 -9.20 13.79 3.48
N LYS A 108 -7.99 13.55 2.96
CA LYS A 108 -7.76 13.59 1.51
C LYS A 108 -8.22 12.27 0.92
N PHE A 109 -9.12 12.34 -0.05
CA PHE A 109 -9.58 11.20 -0.85
C PHE A 109 -8.67 11.03 -2.06
N ILE A 110 -8.15 9.82 -2.23
CA ILE A 110 -7.31 9.40 -3.35
C ILE A 110 -7.99 8.23 -4.04
N PRO A 111 -8.30 8.33 -5.35
CA PRO A 111 -8.93 7.23 -6.07
C PRO A 111 -7.95 6.05 -6.20
N MET A 112 -8.47 4.83 -6.15
CA MET A 112 -7.70 3.63 -6.46
C MET A 112 -8.38 2.88 -7.58
N THR A 113 -7.62 2.64 -8.64
CA THR A 113 -8.05 1.84 -9.79
C THR A 113 -7.48 0.43 -9.72
N ALA A 114 -7.95 -0.46 -10.60
CA ALA A 114 -7.38 -1.80 -10.69
C ALA A 114 -5.90 -1.77 -11.09
N THR A 115 -5.49 -0.85 -11.97
CA THR A 115 -4.08 -0.67 -12.35
C THR A 115 -3.24 -0.19 -11.18
N ASP A 116 -3.71 0.80 -10.41
CA ASP A 116 -3.01 1.28 -9.20
C ASP A 116 -2.79 0.14 -8.19
N LEU A 117 -3.84 -0.64 -7.90
CA LEU A 117 -3.73 -1.73 -6.93
C LEU A 117 -2.73 -2.82 -7.37
N LYS A 118 -2.72 -3.19 -8.66
CA LYS A 118 -1.72 -4.13 -9.21
C LYS A 118 -0.29 -3.61 -9.02
N MET A 119 -0.08 -2.30 -9.21
CA MET A 119 1.22 -1.67 -8.97
C MET A 119 1.59 -1.72 -7.49
N ARG A 120 0.69 -1.37 -6.58
CA ARG A 120 0.98 -1.35 -5.13
C ARG A 120 1.26 -2.72 -4.55
N VAL A 121 0.56 -3.74 -5.05
CA VAL A 121 0.81 -5.15 -4.76
C VAL A 121 2.28 -5.53 -5.00
N SER A 122 2.93 -4.92 -6.00
CA SER A 122 4.33 -5.20 -6.31
C SER A 122 5.30 -4.83 -5.18
N ALA A 123 4.88 -4.06 -4.17
CA ALA A 123 5.69 -3.78 -2.98
C ALA A 123 6.10 -5.06 -2.22
N GLY A 124 5.32 -6.14 -2.33
CA GLY A 124 5.67 -7.46 -1.79
C GLY A 124 7.00 -8.03 -2.35
N ARG A 125 7.48 -7.52 -3.49
CA ARG A 125 8.77 -7.88 -4.09
C ARG A 125 9.95 -7.64 -3.15
N ALA A 126 9.86 -6.68 -2.22
CA ALA A 126 10.91 -6.42 -1.24
C ALA A 126 11.21 -7.65 -0.37
N VAL A 127 10.14 -8.30 0.14
CA VAL A 127 10.26 -9.52 0.96
C VAL A 127 10.80 -10.69 0.13
N VAL A 128 10.30 -10.85 -1.10
CA VAL A 128 10.75 -11.90 -2.01
C VAL A 128 12.22 -11.73 -2.39
N ASN A 129 12.64 -10.50 -2.72
CA ASN A 129 14.04 -10.20 -3.02
C ASN A 129 14.93 -10.47 -1.82
N TYR A 130 14.54 -10.05 -0.61
CA TYR A 130 15.28 -10.37 0.61
C TYR A 130 15.47 -11.87 0.77
N ALA A 131 14.40 -12.67 0.62
CA ALA A 131 14.48 -14.13 0.73
C ALA A 131 15.40 -14.75 -0.32
N LEU A 132 15.32 -14.30 -1.58
CA LEU A 132 16.18 -14.78 -2.67
C LEU A 132 17.67 -14.46 -2.44
N GLN A 133 17.98 -13.26 -1.94
CA GLN A 133 19.35 -12.79 -1.68
C GLN A 133 19.95 -13.44 -0.43
N SER A 134 19.20 -13.44 0.68
CA SER A 134 19.67 -13.95 1.97
C SER A 134 19.50 -15.46 2.17
N LYS A 135 18.78 -16.13 1.26
CA LYS A 135 18.34 -17.54 1.38
C LYS A 135 17.48 -17.82 2.62
N ARG A 136 16.89 -16.78 3.24
CA ARG A 136 15.95 -16.89 4.37
C ARG A 136 14.53 -17.18 3.90
N PHE A 137 14.31 -18.38 3.36
CA PHE A 137 12.98 -18.83 2.92
C PHE A 137 12.06 -19.23 4.09
N ASP A 138 12.62 -19.40 5.29
CA ASP A 138 11.89 -19.59 6.54
C ASP A 138 10.93 -18.44 6.87
N ILE A 139 11.11 -17.26 6.25
CA ILE A 139 10.14 -16.17 6.32
C ILE A 139 8.73 -16.57 5.86
N PHE A 140 8.63 -17.47 4.88
CA PHE A 140 7.34 -17.92 4.32
C PHE A 140 6.67 -19.01 5.15
N GLN A 141 7.34 -19.53 6.19
CA GLN A 141 6.80 -20.55 7.09
C GLN A 141 6.07 -19.93 8.30
N GLY A 142 6.18 -18.62 8.50
CA GLY A 142 5.52 -17.88 9.56
C GLY A 142 4.33 -17.05 9.07
N VAL A 143 3.91 -16.13 9.93
CA VAL A 143 2.82 -15.17 9.66
C VAL A 143 3.34 -13.75 9.59
N ASN A 144 2.63 -12.91 8.84
CA ASN A 144 2.77 -11.47 8.87
C ASN A 144 1.92 -10.89 10.01
N LEU A 145 2.54 -10.23 10.99
CA LEU A 145 1.81 -9.48 12.01
C LEU A 145 1.19 -8.24 11.37
N ASN A 146 -0.14 -8.26 11.24
CA ASN A 146 -0.91 -7.22 10.61
C ASN A 146 -1.34 -6.16 11.62
N LEU A 147 -0.72 -4.98 11.51
CA LEU A 147 -1.05 -3.81 12.33
C LEU A 147 -1.72 -2.70 11.50
N ASN A 148 -2.29 -3.04 10.36
CA ASN A 148 -2.87 -2.06 9.46
C ASN A 148 -4.19 -1.48 9.97
N PHE A 149 -4.58 -0.35 9.38
CA PHE A 149 -5.85 0.28 9.67
C PHE A 149 -6.98 -0.40 8.89
N PRO A 150 -8.25 -0.15 9.25
CA PRO A 150 -9.38 -0.69 8.51
C PRO A 150 -9.34 -0.33 7.02
N SER A 151 -9.55 -1.33 6.18
CA SER A 151 -9.69 -1.19 4.73
C SER A 151 -11.03 -0.58 4.34
N VAL A 152 -12.03 -0.67 5.23
CA VAL A 152 -13.34 -0.07 5.09
C VAL A 152 -13.65 0.75 6.34
N VAL A 153 -13.91 2.04 6.15
CA VAL A 153 -14.36 2.99 7.19
C VAL A 153 -15.79 3.45 6.90
N GLY A 154 -16.18 3.48 5.63
CA GLY A 154 -17.53 3.84 5.20
C GLY A 154 -17.72 3.63 3.71
N HIS A 155 -18.82 4.15 3.18
CA HIS A 155 -19.15 4.09 1.76
C HIS A 155 -19.46 5.49 1.22
N LEU A 156 -19.07 5.74 -0.02
CA LEU A 156 -19.40 6.93 -0.79
C LEU A 156 -20.39 6.55 -1.88
N GLN A 157 -21.34 7.44 -2.16
CA GLN A 157 -22.17 7.38 -3.35
C GLN A 157 -21.47 8.18 -4.46
N ILE A 158 -21.22 7.53 -5.60
CA ILE A 158 -20.52 8.10 -6.76
C ILE A 158 -21.38 7.81 -7.98
N GLY A 159 -22.10 8.82 -8.46
CA GLY A 159 -23.23 8.61 -9.39
C GLY A 159 -24.18 7.55 -8.82
N ASP A 160 -24.42 6.47 -9.57
CA ASP A 160 -25.28 5.35 -9.16
C ASP A 160 -24.55 4.24 -8.38
N ARG A 161 -23.23 4.36 -8.17
CA ARG A 161 -22.40 3.34 -7.52
C ARG A 161 -22.13 3.66 -6.06
N LYS A 162 -22.17 2.63 -5.22
CA LYS A 162 -21.74 2.70 -3.81
C LYS A 162 -20.37 2.08 -3.67
N LEU A 163 -19.34 2.90 -3.43
CA LEU A 163 -17.95 2.43 -3.28
C LEU A 163 -17.46 2.59 -1.85
N ALA A 164 -16.69 1.61 -1.37
CA ALA A 164 -16.06 1.69 -0.06
C ALA A 164 -14.90 2.70 -0.04
N TYR A 165 -14.71 3.34 1.11
CA TYR A 165 -13.50 4.09 1.41
C TYR A 165 -12.90 3.64 2.74
N GLY A 166 -11.58 3.71 2.84
CA GLY A 166 -10.85 3.34 4.05
C GLY A 166 -9.38 3.72 3.97
N TYR A 167 -8.59 3.26 4.94
CA TYR A 167 -7.18 3.63 4.98
C TYR A 167 -6.40 2.85 3.93
N SER A 168 -5.54 3.56 3.20
CA SER A 168 -4.69 3.00 2.15
C SER A 168 -3.98 1.71 2.57
N SER A 169 -3.35 1.70 3.75
CA SER A 169 -2.57 0.54 4.21
C SER A 169 -3.43 -0.71 4.45
N GLY A 170 -4.67 -0.55 4.93
CA GLY A 170 -5.63 -1.65 5.07
C GLY A 170 -6.10 -2.19 3.73
N ILE A 171 -6.40 -1.30 2.79
CA ILE A 171 -6.84 -1.68 1.44
C ILE A 171 -5.73 -2.45 0.73
N TYR A 172 -4.48 -1.97 0.78
CA TYR A 172 -3.37 -2.67 0.16
C TYR A 172 -3.14 -4.04 0.78
N THR A 173 -3.22 -4.13 2.11
CA THR A 173 -3.07 -5.41 2.82
C THR A 173 -4.16 -6.39 2.40
N LYS A 174 -5.42 -5.96 2.28
CA LYS A 174 -6.52 -6.80 1.78
C LYS A 174 -6.22 -7.39 0.41
N HIS A 175 -5.73 -6.56 -0.52
CA HIS A 175 -5.38 -7.03 -1.87
C HIS A 175 -4.14 -7.92 -1.89
N VAL A 176 -3.09 -7.57 -1.14
CA VAL A 176 -1.83 -8.35 -1.06
C VAL A 176 -2.07 -9.70 -0.40
N SER A 177 -2.84 -9.78 0.69
CA SER A 177 -3.12 -11.04 1.39
C SER A 177 -3.82 -12.08 0.51
N ASN A 178 -4.53 -11.67 -0.54
CA ASN A 178 -5.19 -12.59 -1.47
C ASN A 178 -4.25 -13.25 -2.49
N ILE A 179 -3.03 -12.73 -2.64
CA ILE A 179 -2.10 -13.14 -3.69
C ILE A 179 -0.73 -13.59 -3.16
N THR A 180 -0.46 -13.36 -1.87
CA THR A 180 0.75 -13.85 -1.20
C THR A 180 0.44 -15.13 -0.44
N PRO A 181 1.35 -16.11 -0.42
CA PRO A 181 1.19 -17.31 0.41
C PRO A 181 1.35 -17.02 1.91
N VAL A 182 1.88 -15.85 2.31
CA VAL A 182 2.07 -15.49 3.71
C VAL A 182 0.77 -14.98 4.33
N ARG A 183 0.20 -15.75 5.25
CA ARG A 183 -0.98 -15.35 6.01
C ARG A 183 -0.68 -14.11 6.85
N SER A 184 -1.62 -13.17 6.87
CA SER A 184 -1.57 -11.98 7.72
C SER A 184 -2.52 -12.15 8.90
N LEU A 185 -2.01 -11.97 10.12
CA LEU A 185 -2.76 -12.13 11.36
C LEU A 185 -2.73 -10.84 12.20
N PRO A 186 -3.89 -10.35 12.67
CA PRO A 186 -5.24 -10.71 12.25
C PRO A 186 -5.45 -10.48 10.75
N SER A 187 -6.42 -11.20 10.18
CA SER A 187 -6.84 -10.93 8.81
C SER A 187 -7.37 -9.49 8.69
N GLN A 188 -7.33 -8.92 7.49
CA GLN A 188 -7.82 -7.57 7.30
C GLN A 188 -9.32 -7.45 7.59
N ASP A 189 -10.10 -8.50 7.32
CA ASP A 189 -11.54 -8.52 7.62
C ASP A 189 -11.82 -8.52 9.13
N GLU A 190 -11.00 -9.19 9.95
CA GLU A 190 -11.11 -9.12 11.41
C GLU A 190 -10.78 -7.71 11.94
N ILE A 191 -9.79 -7.02 11.34
CA ILE A 191 -9.47 -5.63 11.67
C ILE A 191 -10.64 -4.71 11.27
N ASP A 192 -11.23 -4.92 10.09
CA ASP A 192 -12.37 -4.16 9.60
C ASP A 192 -13.61 -4.35 10.51
N GLY A 193 -13.78 -5.53 11.08
CA GLY A 193 -14.84 -5.85 12.05
C GLY A 193 -14.77 -5.05 13.36
N LEU A 194 -13.60 -4.48 13.70
CA LEU A 194 -13.45 -3.55 14.84
C LEU A 194 -13.88 -2.11 14.50
N GLY A 195 -14.24 -1.84 13.24
CA GLY A 195 -14.72 -0.55 12.76
C GLY A 195 -13.65 0.52 12.57
N GLY A 196 -14.06 1.68 12.07
CA GLY A 196 -13.20 2.81 11.69
C GLY A 196 -12.82 3.78 12.83
N GLY A 197 -13.15 3.44 14.08
CA GLY A 197 -12.98 4.31 15.25
C GLY A 197 -11.53 4.76 15.46
N LYS A 198 -11.35 6.01 15.90
CA LYS A 198 -10.03 6.66 16.02
C LYS A 198 -9.60 6.91 17.46
N THR A 199 -10.42 6.54 18.43
CA THR A 199 -10.15 6.78 19.85
C THR A 199 -9.00 5.88 20.32
N MET A 200 -8.33 6.26 21.41
CA MET A 200 -7.30 5.39 22.00
C MET A 200 -7.84 3.98 22.31
N ARG A 201 -9.11 3.86 22.71
CA ARG A 201 -9.78 2.58 22.92
C ARG A 201 -9.84 1.74 21.64
N ASP A 202 -10.19 2.35 20.51
CA ASP A 202 -10.24 1.65 19.21
C ASP A 202 -8.84 1.20 18.76
N TRP A 203 -7.80 1.99 19.07
CA TRP A 203 -6.42 1.62 18.82
C TRP A 203 -5.98 0.42 19.67
N GLU A 204 -6.24 0.48 20.97
CA GLU A 204 -5.90 -0.62 21.88
C GLU A 204 -6.67 -1.90 21.55
N ALA A 205 -7.94 -1.80 21.14
CA ALA A 205 -8.72 -2.97 20.69
C ALA A 205 -8.07 -3.68 19.49
N ARG A 206 -7.51 -2.93 18.53
CA ARG A 206 -6.77 -3.49 17.39
C ARG A 206 -5.46 -4.13 17.82
N PHE A 207 -4.74 -3.49 18.75
CA PHE A 207 -3.51 -4.05 19.30
C PHE A 207 -3.77 -5.30 20.15
N ASP A 208 -4.87 -5.34 20.91
CA ASP A 208 -5.33 -6.53 21.62
C ASP A 208 -5.60 -7.67 20.64
N LEU A 209 -6.37 -7.41 19.58
CA LEU A 209 -6.63 -8.41 18.56
C LEU A 209 -5.33 -8.94 17.94
N ALA A 210 -4.40 -8.05 17.59
CA ALA A 210 -3.10 -8.42 17.04
C ALA A 210 -2.26 -9.26 17.99
N TYR A 211 -2.16 -8.85 19.26
CA TYR A 211 -1.45 -9.61 20.28
C TYR A 211 -2.06 -11.00 20.47
N GLN A 212 -3.37 -11.10 20.69
CA GLN A 212 -4.05 -12.36 20.96
C GLN A 212 -3.95 -13.34 19.78
N LYS A 213 -4.09 -12.86 18.54
CA LYS A 213 -4.03 -13.70 17.34
C LYS A 213 -2.62 -14.20 17.03
N CYS A 214 -1.58 -13.46 17.45
CA CYS A 214 -0.20 -13.78 17.13
C CYS A 214 0.61 -14.36 18.31
N LEU A 215 0.07 -14.35 19.54
CA LEU A 215 0.82 -14.73 20.75
C LEU A 215 1.48 -16.12 20.65
N HIS A 216 0.81 -17.06 20.00
CA HIS A 216 1.29 -18.44 19.83
C HIS A 216 1.66 -18.79 18.39
N GLU A 217 1.78 -17.78 17.52
CA GLU A 217 2.14 -17.95 16.12
C GLU A 217 3.61 -17.62 15.89
N ASN A 218 4.22 -18.26 14.88
CA ASN A 218 5.55 -17.92 14.42
C ASN A 218 5.51 -16.63 13.56
N VAL A 219 5.60 -15.46 14.19
CA VAL A 219 5.62 -14.18 13.48
C VAL A 219 7.01 -13.94 12.87
N THR A 220 7.10 -13.99 11.55
CA THR A 220 8.35 -13.83 10.79
C THR A 220 8.42 -12.51 10.01
N LEU A 221 7.28 -11.88 9.76
CA LEU A 221 7.17 -10.65 8.98
C LEU A 221 6.32 -9.61 9.71
N VAL A 222 6.70 -8.33 9.60
CA VAL A 222 5.85 -7.21 10.02
C VAL A 222 5.81 -6.17 8.89
N GLY A 223 4.69 -6.10 8.17
CA GLY A 223 4.44 -5.08 7.17
C GLY A 223 3.53 -3.97 7.67
N GLY A 224 3.86 -2.70 7.37
CA GLY A 224 2.96 -1.59 7.69
C GLY A 224 3.64 -0.25 7.86
N VAL A 225 3.16 0.54 8.82
CA VAL A 225 3.68 1.88 9.11
C VAL A 225 4.48 1.88 10.41
N ALA A 226 5.68 2.46 10.38
CA ALA A 226 6.60 2.41 11.52
C ALA A 226 6.03 3.00 12.83
N PRO A 227 5.28 4.13 12.80
CA PRO A 227 4.70 4.67 14.04
C PRO A 227 3.74 3.70 14.72
N THR A 228 2.97 2.92 13.94
CA THR A 228 2.03 1.94 14.49
C THR A 228 2.76 0.73 15.06
N ALA A 229 3.82 0.24 14.40
CA ALA A 229 4.66 -0.82 14.95
C ALA A 229 5.33 -0.40 16.28
N LEU A 230 5.83 0.84 16.35
CA LEU A 230 6.40 1.40 17.58
C LEU A 230 5.34 1.55 18.69
N GLN A 231 4.15 2.04 18.35
CA GLN A 231 3.03 2.16 19.30
C GLN A 231 2.58 0.79 19.81
N PHE A 232 2.55 -0.23 18.96
CA PHE A 232 2.25 -1.60 19.35
C PHE A 232 3.30 -2.16 20.33
N GLY A 233 4.59 -1.93 20.07
CA GLY A 233 5.64 -2.31 21.00
C GLY A 233 5.51 -1.62 22.37
N LYS A 234 5.24 -0.31 22.38
CA LYS A 234 4.97 0.45 23.62
C LYS A 234 3.73 -0.05 24.35
N TYR A 235 2.70 -0.42 23.61
CA TYR A 235 1.47 -1.00 24.13
C TYR A 235 1.74 -2.35 24.82
N MET A 236 2.45 -3.27 24.16
CA MET A 236 2.84 -4.55 24.73
C MET A 236 3.66 -4.39 26.00
N HIS A 237 4.62 -3.47 26.00
CA HIS A 237 5.42 -3.20 27.19
C HIS A 237 4.57 -2.67 28.34
N ARG A 238 3.66 -1.73 28.08
CA ARG A 238 2.78 -1.17 29.11
C ARG A 238 1.83 -2.22 29.70
N LYS A 239 1.12 -2.95 28.83
CA LYS A 239 -0.01 -3.82 29.19
C LYS A 239 0.42 -5.25 29.56
N HIS A 240 1.34 -5.83 28.81
CA HIS A 240 1.76 -7.23 28.95
C HIS A 240 3.14 -7.40 29.60
N LYS A 241 3.87 -6.30 29.86
CA LYS A 241 5.23 -6.31 30.41
C LYS A 241 6.23 -7.10 29.56
N GLN A 242 5.97 -7.15 28.25
CA GLN A 242 6.80 -7.86 27.26
C GLN A 242 7.20 -6.92 26.14
N LEU A 243 8.40 -7.11 25.60
CA LEU A 243 8.83 -6.51 24.34
C LEU A 243 8.51 -7.46 23.18
N PRO A 244 8.17 -6.94 21.97
CA PRO A 244 7.89 -7.80 20.82
C PRO A 244 8.99 -8.83 20.52
N ARG A 245 10.27 -8.47 20.66
CA ARG A 245 11.43 -9.35 20.44
C ARG A 245 11.55 -10.52 21.43
N GLU A 246 10.89 -10.41 22.58
CA GLU A 246 10.86 -11.48 23.60
C GLU A 246 9.80 -12.53 23.26
N VAL A 247 8.82 -12.17 22.43
CA VAL A 247 7.70 -13.03 22.03
C VAL A 247 7.91 -13.61 20.64
N TRP A 248 8.46 -12.82 19.70
CA TRP A 248 8.58 -13.19 18.30
C TRP A 248 9.98 -12.97 17.73
N GLN A 249 10.40 -13.87 16.85
CA GLN A 249 11.66 -13.82 16.10
C GLN A 249 11.42 -13.31 14.68
N VAL A 250 11.08 -12.02 14.58
CA VAL A 250 10.81 -11.37 13.30
C VAL A 250 12.08 -11.35 12.43
N ILE A 251 11.95 -11.78 11.17
CA ILE A 251 13.05 -11.85 10.21
C ILE A 251 13.13 -10.56 9.40
N VAL A 252 11.99 -10.06 8.94
CA VAL A 252 11.91 -8.83 8.11
C VAL A 252 10.80 -7.93 8.61
N MET A 253 11.06 -6.64 8.62
CA MET A 253 10.04 -5.60 8.80
C MET A 253 10.02 -4.69 7.58
N THR A 254 8.88 -4.58 6.89
CA THR A 254 8.68 -3.66 5.75
C THR A 254 7.85 -2.46 6.20
N LEU A 255 8.52 -1.52 6.86
CA LEU A 255 7.87 -0.36 7.49
C LEU A 255 8.08 0.93 6.69
N GLY A 256 6.98 1.66 6.47
CA GLY A 256 6.98 2.97 5.83
C GLY A 256 6.63 4.13 6.76
N SER A 257 6.41 5.30 6.15
CA SER A 257 5.83 6.51 6.76
C SER A 257 6.72 7.31 7.73
N VAL A 258 8.03 7.02 7.81
CA VAL A 258 9.00 7.83 8.55
C VAL A 258 10.16 8.24 7.65
N PRO A 259 10.37 9.55 7.40
CA PRO A 259 11.52 10.02 6.62
C PRO A 259 12.85 9.60 7.25
N GLY A 260 13.74 9.02 6.43
CA GLY A 260 15.06 8.57 6.88
C GLY A 260 15.06 7.30 7.73
N ILE A 261 13.95 6.54 7.77
CA ILE A 261 13.87 5.29 8.54
C ILE A 261 14.95 4.27 8.16
N ASN A 262 15.32 4.21 6.88
CA ASN A 262 16.33 3.29 6.35
C ASN A 262 17.72 3.94 6.20
N THR A 263 17.90 5.16 6.70
CA THR A 263 19.18 5.89 6.62
C THR A 263 19.54 6.45 7.99
N ARG A 264 19.08 7.65 8.32
CA ARG A 264 19.43 8.38 9.55
C ARG A 264 18.95 7.72 10.85
N LEU A 265 17.91 6.88 10.78
CA LEU A 265 17.29 6.26 11.96
C LEU A 265 17.54 4.74 12.05
N ALA A 266 18.33 4.19 11.13
CA ALA A 266 18.61 2.75 11.07
C ALA A 266 19.79 2.34 11.96
N ASP A 267 20.65 3.30 12.31
CA ASP A 267 21.80 3.16 13.22
C ASP A 267 21.44 3.61 14.64
#